data_AF-A0A3D2MDY1-F1
#
_entry.id   AF-A0A3D2MDY1-F1
#
_cell.length_a   1.000
_cell.length_b   1.000
_cell.length_c   1.000
_cell.angle_alpha   90.00
_cell.angle_beta   90.00
_cell.angle_gamma   90.00
#
_symmetry.space_group_name_H-M   'P 1'
#
loop_
_entity.id
_entity.type
_entity.pdbx_description
1 polymer ?
#
loop_
_entity_poly.entity_id
_entity_poly.type
_entity_poly.pdbx_seq_one_letter_code
_entity_poly.pdbx_strand_id
1 'polypeptide(L)'
;MELLVFGHAGARVLVFPTSMGRFFQWEDSGMVATLSNQLENGELQLFCVDSVDGESWYAKERPPAERAWRHILYDRYLLNEVLPFSSQHNANPFLITAGTSFGAYHAVNFAFRYPYLVDRVIGISGLYDIKLFTGGYTDDNV
;
A
#
# COMPACT_ATOMS: atom_id res chain seq x y z
N MET A 1 4.09 12.13 -2.40
CA MET A 1 4.07 11.61 -1.01
C MET A 1 5.45 11.06 -0.69
N GLU A 2 5.80 10.92 0.58
CA GLU A 2 7.10 10.40 1.01
C GLU A 2 7.12 8.85 0.94
N LEU A 3 8.31 8.24 0.86
CA LEU A 3 8.48 6.79 0.93
C LEU A 3 9.88 6.45 1.46
N LEU A 4 10.03 5.23 1.99
CA LEU A 4 11.33 4.63 2.31
C LEU A 4 11.58 3.39 1.45
N VAL A 5 12.86 3.13 1.18
CA VAL A 5 13.31 1.95 0.44
C VAL A 5 14.31 1.18 1.29
N PHE A 6 14.10 -0.12 1.45
CA PHE A 6 14.99 -1.02 2.18
C PHE A 6 15.34 -2.25 1.33
N GLY A 7 16.59 -2.71 1.43
CA GLY A 7 17.11 -3.78 0.57
C GLY A 7 17.55 -3.26 -0.81
N HIS A 8 18.09 -4.15 -1.64
CA HIS A 8 18.76 -3.76 -2.88
C HIS A 8 18.41 -4.63 -4.11
N ALA A 9 17.75 -5.78 -3.92
CA ALA A 9 17.39 -6.69 -5.01
C ALA A 9 16.22 -7.60 -4.61
N GLY A 10 15.89 -8.57 -5.46
CA GLY A 10 14.87 -9.58 -5.16
C GLY A 10 13.45 -9.10 -5.47
N ALA A 11 12.45 -9.78 -4.91
CA ALA A 11 11.06 -9.42 -5.17
C ALA A 11 10.75 -8.04 -4.58
N ARG A 12 10.09 -7.18 -5.37
CA ARG A 12 9.67 -5.85 -4.90
C ARG A 12 8.44 -6.00 -4.00
N VAL A 13 8.45 -5.32 -2.86
CA VAL A 13 7.33 -5.33 -1.92
C VAL A 13 6.83 -3.91 -1.73
N LEU A 14 5.66 -3.61 -2.28
CA LEU A 14 4.95 -2.35 -2.01
C LEU A 14 4.22 -2.46 -0.66
N VAL A 15 4.70 -1.72 0.33
CA VAL A 15 4.27 -1.85 1.72
C VAL A 15 3.37 -0.68 2.11
N PHE A 16 2.16 -1.01 2.56
CA PHE A 16 1.18 -0.07 3.07
C PHE A 16 1.16 -0.06 4.60
N PRO A 17 1.23 1.13 5.24
CA PRO A 17 1.15 1.23 6.70
C PRO A 17 -0.28 0.95 7.18
N THR A 18 -0.41 0.77 8.50
CA THR A 18 -1.73 0.67 9.15
C THR A 18 -2.53 1.98 9.04
N SER A 19 -3.77 1.97 9.54
CA SER A 19 -4.66 3.14 9.57
C SER A 19 -3.97 4.41 10.03
N MET A 20 -3.99 5.46 9.20
CA MET A 20 -3.36 6.77 9.47
C MET A 20 -1.85 6.69 9.76
N GLY A 21 -1.22 5.55 9.45
CA GLY A 21 0.21 5.35 9.60
C GLY A 21 0.99 6.07 8.52
N ARG A 22 2.30 6.13 8.72
CA ARG A 22 3.24 6.78 7.79
C ARG A 22 4.19 5.76 7.19
N PHE A 23 4.87 6.16 6.13
CA PHE A 23 5.85 5.37 5.38
C PHE A 23 6.98 4.73 6.24
N PHE A 24 7.29 5.27 7.42
CA PHE A 24 8.29 4.73 8.35
C PHE A 24 7.75 3.68 9.33
N GLN A 25 6.44 3.40 9.33
CA GLN A 25 5.85 2.57 10.40
C GLN A 25 6.37 1.13 10.45
N TRP A 26 6.70 0.52 9.30
CA TRP A 26 7.31 -0.83 9.29
C TRP A 26 8.73 -0.84 9.85
N GLU A 27 9.49 0.24 9.64
CA GLU A 27 10.81 0.41 10.26
C GLU A 27 10.68 0.56 11.78
N ASP A 28 9.87 1.53 12.22
CA ASP A 28 9.63 1.81 13.64
C ASP A 28 9.07 0.61 14.42
N SER A 29 8.26 -0.22 13.75
CA SER A 29 7.65 -1.42 14.36
C SER A 29 8.57 -2.66 14.31
N GLY A 30 9.80 -2.53 13.80
CA GLY A 30 10.79 -3.61 13.76
C GLY A 30 10.61 -4.62 12.64
N MET A 31 9.72 -4.38 11.68
CA MET A 31 9.53 -5.29 10.53
C MET A 31 10.76 -5.31 9.62
N VAL A 32 11.38 -4.15 9.39
CA VAL A 32 12.64 -4.06 8.61
C VAL A 32 13.74 -4.87 9.29
N ALA A 33 13.90 -4.74 10.61
CA ALA A 33 14.86 -5.52 11.37
C ALA A 33 14.55 -7.03 11.35
N THR A 34 13.27 -7.40 11.42
CA THR A 34 12.83 -8.81 11.34
C THR A 34 13.17 -9.44 9.99
N LEU A 35 13.16 -8.66 8.92
CA LEU A 35 13.46 -9.09 7.55
C LEU A 35 14.93 -8.85 7.14
N SER A 36 15.82 -8.48 8.07
CA SER A 36 17.18 -8.02 7.74
C SER A 36 17.93 -9.01 6.85
N ASN A 37 17.87 -10.32 7.17
CA ASN A 37 18.53 -11.36 6.39
C ASN A 37 18.04 -11.39 4.92
N GLN A 38 16.73 -11.31 4.69
CA GLN A 38 16.16 -11.30 3.34
C GLN A 38 16.55 -10.03 2.56
N LEU A 39 16.59 -8.88 3.25
CA LEU A 39 16.96 -7.61 2.64
C LEU A 39 18.46 -7.56 2.30
N GLU A 40 19.31 -8.04 3.20
CA GLU A 40 20.76 -8.11 3.03
C GLU A 40 21.15 -9.10 1.92
N ASN A 41 20.50 -10.27 1.87
CA ASN A 41 20.72 -11.27 0.84
C ASN A 41 20.16 -10.88 -0.54
N GLY A 42 19.42 -9.77 -0.65
CA GLY A 42 18.79 -9.35 -1.90
C GLY A 42 17.64 -10.25 -2.34
N GLU A 43 16.95 -10.88 -1.39
CA GLU A 43 15.76 -11.71 -1.64
C GLU A 43 14.49 -10.85 -1.75
N LEU A 44 14.45 -9.74 -1.01
CA LEU A 44 13.37 -8.77 -0.99
C LEU A 44 13.90 -7.34 -1.06
N GLN A 45 13.08 -6.46 -1.63
CA GLN A 45 13.25 -5.01 -1.51
C GLN A 45 11.91 -4.34 -1.18
N LEU A 46 11.88 -3.60 -0.07
CA LEU A 46 10.67 -2.95 0.43
C LEU A 46 10.59 -1.52 -0.10
N PHE A 47 9.40 -1.14 -0.54
CA PHE A 47 8.99 0.22 -0.89
C PHE A 47 7.84 0.61 0.02
N CYS A 48 8.16 1.25 1.14
CA CYS A 48 7.19 1.64 2.16
C CYS A 48 6.57 2.98 1.79
N VAL A 49 5.31 2.98 1.37
CA VAL A 49 4.60 4.18 0.94
C VAL A 49 3.89 4.87 2.10
N ASP A 50 3.65 6.17 1.95
CA ASP A 50 2.83 6.92 2.89
C ASP A 50 1.34 6.62 2.73
N SER A 51 0.56 6.84 3.79
CA SER A 51 -0.90 6.63 3.76
C SER A 51 -1.65 7.85 3.21
N VAL A 52 -2.77 7.61 2.53
CA VAL A 52 -3.77 8.63 2.15
C VAL A 52 -4.96 8.70 3.12
N ASP A 53 -4.97 7.90 4.18
CA ASP A 53 -6.16 7.66 5.00
C ASP A 53 -6.83 8.94 5.49
N GLY A 54 -6.03 9.88 6.00
CA GLY A 54 -6.52 11.13 6.59
C GLY A 54 -7.11 12.10 5.58
N GLU A 55 -6.87 11.89 4.29
CA GLU A 55 -7.47 12.67 3.20
C GLU A 55 -8.62 11.91 2.52
N SER A 56 -8.73 10.61 2.76
CA SER A 56 -9.68 9.69 2.13
C SER A 56 -10.62 9.05 3.16
N TRP A 57 -10.57 7.74 3.37
CA TRP A 57 -11.56 6.99 4.15
C TRP A 57 -11.71 7.46 5.60
N TYR A 58 -10.64 7.99 6.20
CA TYR A 58 -10.66 8.54 7.55
C TYR A 58 -10.99 10.03 7.62
N ALA A 59 -11.15 10.72 6.48
CA ALA A 59 -11.65 12.10 6.40
C ALA A 59 -13.18 12.14 6.62
N LYS A 60 -13.65 11.67 7.78
CA LYS A 60 -15.07 11.43 8.10
C LYS A 60 -15.96 12.66 8.01
N GLU A 61 -15.37 13.85 8.02
CA GLU A 61 -16.03 15.14 7.78
C GLU A 61 -16.42 15.36 6.31
N ARG A 62 -15.89 14.57 5.38
CA ARG A 62 -16.15 14.68 3.93
C ARG A 62 -17.19 13.67 3.44
N PRO A 63 -17.98 14.03 2.41
CA PRO A 63 -18.88 13.08 1.74
C PRO A 63 -18.15 11.82 1.26
N PRO A 64 -18.78 10.62 1.33
CA PRO A 64 -18.16 9.37 0.88
C PRO A 64 -17.58 9.42 -0.55
N ALA A 65 -18.29 10.05 -1.49
CA ALA A 65 -17.85 10.18 -2.88
C ALA A 65 -16.52 10.97 -3.02
N GLU A 66 -16.33 12.03 -2.22
CA GLU A 66 -15.09 12.82 -2.24
C GLU A 66 -13.91 12.02 -1.67
N ARG A 67 -14.17 11.24 -0.62
CA ARG A 67 -13.17 10.35 -0.02
C ARG A 67 -12.74 9.25 -0.99
N ALA A 68 -13.71 8.65 -1.68
CA ALA A 68 -13.48 7.65 -2.72
C ALA A 68 -12.66 8.23 -3.88
N TRP A 69 -13.02 9.44 -4.33
CA TRP A 69 -12.25 10.13 -5.36
C TRP A 69 -10.80 10.40 -4.94
N ARG A 70 -10.57 10.84 -3.70
CA ARG A 70 -9.22 11.05 -3.17
C ARG A 70 -8.41 9.74 -3.10
N HIS A 71 -9.05 8.64 -2.74
CA HIS A 71 -8.46 7.30 -2.76
C HIS A 71 -8.09 6.87 -4.18
N ILE A 72 -8.92 7.15 -5.19
CA ILE A 72 -8.61 6.89 -6.61
C ILE A 72 -7.38 7.70 -7.07
N LEU A 73 -7.24 8.95 -6.63
CA LEU A 73 -6.05 9.74 -6.95
C LEU A 73 -4.78 9.14 -6.33
N TYR A 74 -4.87 8.58 -5.12
CA TYR A 74 -3.77 7.85 -4.49
C TYR A 74 -3.43 6.57 -5.24
N ASP A 75 -4.43 5.79 -5.64
CA ASP A 75 -4.26 4.60 -6.48
C ASP A 75 -3.54 4.92 -7.80
N ARG A 76 -3.89 6.04 -8.45
CA ARG A 76 -3.18 6.53 -9.65
C ARG A 76 -1.74 6.97 -9.36
N TYR A 77 -1.47 7.56 -8.20
CA TYR A 77 -0.11 7.89 -7.77
C TYR A 77 0.74 6.61 -7.60
N LEU A 78 0.18 5.58 -6.95
CA LEU A 78 0.85 4.29 -6.81
C LEU A 78 1.17 3.66 -8.18
N LEU A 79 0.17 3.64 -9.08
CA LEU A 79 0.31 3.04 -10.41
C LEU A 79 1.30 3.79 -11.30
N ASN A 80 1.17 5.12 -11.38
CA ASN A 80 1.86 5.91 -12.41
C ASN A 80 3.16 6.53 -11.93
N GLU A 81 3.42 6.57 -10.61
CA GLU A 81 4.64 7.18 -10.06
C GLU A 81 5.43 6.16 -9.22
N VAL A 82 4.80 5.53 -8.22
CA VAL A 82 5.53 4.63 -7.30
C VAL A 82 5.97 3.34 -7.98
N LEU A 83 5.11 2.69 -8.78
CA LEU A 83 5.49 1.47 -9.48
C LEU A 83 6.63 1.71 -10.47
N PRO A 84 6.59 2.73 -11.36
CA PRO A 84 7.72 3.07 -12.22
C PRO A 84 9.01 3.37 -11.43
N PHE A 85 8.91 4.15 -10.35
CA PHE A 85 10.04 4.43 -9.46
C PHE A 85 10.65 3.13 -8.90
N SER A 86 9.82 2.20 -8.42
CA SER A 86 10.30 0.92 -7.87
C SER A 86 10.96 0.04 -8.93
N SER A 87 10.43 0.02 -10.16
CA SER A 87 11.02 -0.74 -11.27
C SER A 87 12.36 -0.17 -11.75
N GLN A 88 12.56 1.15 -11.63
CA GLN A 88 13.85 1.79 -11.91
C GLN A 88 14.92 1.43 -10.86
N HIS A 89 14.52 1.25 -9.61
CA HIS A 89 15.42 0.85 -8.52
C HIS A 89 15.70 -0.65 -8.54
N ASN A 90 14.77 -1.46 -9.04
CA ASN A 90 14.90 -2.91 -9.11
C ASN A 90 14.09 -3.47 -10.28
N ALA A 91 14.81 -4.01 -11.25
CA ALA A 91 14.23 -4.54 -12.47
C ALA A 91 13.51 -5.89 -12.31
N ASN A 92 13.47 -6.47 -11.09
CA ASN A 92 12.74 -7.69 -10.84
C ASN A 92 11.23 -7.48 -11.10
N PRO A 93 10.61 -8.26 -12.01
CA PRO A 93 9.21 -8.07 -12.34
C PRO A 93 8.29 -8.47 -11.19
N PHE A 94 8.71 -9.38 -10.31
CA PHE A 94 7.85 -9.97 -9.28
C PHE A 94 7.47 -8.92 -8.22
N LEU A 95 6.19 -8.59 -8.16
CA LEU A 95 5.65 -7.57 -7.26
C LEU A 95 4.74 -8.21 -6.20
N ILE A 96 5.04 -7.86 -4.95
CA ILE A 96 4.23 -8.18 -3.79
C ILE A 96 3.59 -6.89 -3.27
N THR A 97 2.29 -6.87 -3.02
CA THR A 97 1.68 -5.83 -2.17
C THR A 97 1.48 -6.38 -0.76
N ALA A 98 1.79 -5.60 0.26
CA ALA A 98 1.69 -6.03 1.65
C ALA A 98 1.15 -4.93 2.56
N GLY A 99 0.32 -5.30 3.53
CA GLY A 99 -0.15 -4.35 4.52
C GLY A 99 -0.82 -5.00 5.73
N THR A 100 -0.89 -4.24 6.82
CA THR A 100 -1.47 -4.67 8.11
C THR A 100 -2.62 -3.73 8.49
N SER A 101 -3.67 -4.26 9.13
CA SER A 101 -4.86 -3.48 9.50
C SER A 101 -5.45 -2.82 8.24
N PHE A 102 -5.71 -1.51 8.23
CA PHE A 102 -6.23 -0.84 7.04
C PHE A 102 -5.22 -0.79 5.87
N GLY A 103 -3.93 -0.95 6.12
CA GLY A 103 -2.93 -1.19 5.07
C GLY A 103 -3.20 -2.46 4.27
N ALA A 104 -3.79 -3.49 4.89
CA ALA A 104 -4.18 -4.71 4.20
C ALA A 104 -5.31 -4.45 3.18
N TYR A 105 -6.22 -3.52 3.48
CA TYR A 105 -7.23 -3.07 2.52
C TYR A 105 -6.56 -2.41 1.32
N HIS A 106 -5.63 -1.48 1.53
CA HIS A 106 -4.89 -0.83 0.44
C HIS A 106 -4.13 -1.84 -0.43
N ALA A 107 -3.43 -2.79 0.20
CA ALA A 107 -2.67 -3.83 -0.48
C ALA A 107 -3.55 -4.72 -1.38
N VAL A 108 -4.70 -5.16 -0.85
CA VAL A 108 -5.66 -6.02 -1.58
C VAL A 108 -6.41 -5.24 -2.64
N ASN A 109 -6.86 -4.02 -2.34
CA ASN A 109 -7.56 -3.17 -3.30
C ASN A 109 -6.69 -2.88 -4.52
N PHE A 110 -5.42 -2.53 -4.32
CA PHE A 110 -4.48 -2.30 -5.42
C PHE A 110 -4.20 -3.57 -6.23
N ALA A 111 -3.96 -4.70 -5.55
CA ALA A 111 -3.71 -5.97 -6.22
C ALA A 111 -4.89 -6.43 -7.11
N PHE A 112 -6.12 -6.29 -6.62
CA PHE A 112 -7.30 -6.71 -7.37
C PHE A 112 -7.72 -5.72 -8.45
N ARG A 113 -7.34 -4.45 -8.32
CA ARG A 113 -7.49 -3.47 -9.41
C ARG A 113 -6.48 -3.70 -10.53
N TYR A 114 -5.28 -4.15 -10.19
CA TYR A 114 -4.17 -4.38 -11.13
C TYR A 114 -3.61 -5.81 -11.05
N PRO A 115 -4.44 -6.85 -11.29
CA PRO A 115 -4.02 -8.25 -11.12
C PRO A 115 -2.97 -8.68 -12.14
N TYR A 116 -2.77 -7.91 -13.21
CA TYR A 116 -1.75 -8.12 -14.23
C TYR A 116 -0.38 -7.53 -13.85
N LEU A 117 -0.29 -6.76 -12.75
CA LEU A 117 0.94 -6.17 -12.25
C LEU A 117 1.42 -6.78 -10.94
N VAL A 118 0.52 -7.39 -10.16
CA VAL A 118 0.80 -7.87 -8.80
C VAL A 118 0.77 -9.40 -8.75
N ASP A 119 1.92 -10.01 -8.49
CA ASP A 119 2.07 -11.47 -8.42
C ASP A 119 1.63 -12.06 -7.09
N ARG A 120 1.66 -11.27 -6.01
CA ARG A 120 1.27 -11.70 -4.67
C ARG A 120 0.72 -10.55 -3.84
N VAL A 121 -0.27 -10.84 -3.01
CA VAL A 121 -0.74 -9.93 -1.97
C VAL A 121 -0.70 -10.58 -0.59
N ILE A 122 -0.28 -9.82 0.42
CA ILE A 122 -0.27 -10.22 1.83
C ILE A 122 -1.07 -9.20 2.63
N GLY A 123 -2.27 -9.59 3.06
CA GLY A 123 -3.09 -8.80 3.98
C GLY A 123 -3.06 -9.39 5.38
N ILE A 124 -2.67 -8.61 6.38
CA ILE A 124 -2.57 -9.06 7.77
C ILE A 124 -3.63 -8.33 8.61
N SER A 125 -4.58 -9.09 9.17
CA SER A 125 -5.64 -8.57 10.05
C SER A 125 -6.42 -7.39 9.45
N GLY A 126 -6.76 -7.49 8.16
CA GLY A 126 -7.36 -6.41 7.38
C GLY A 126 -8.86 -6.21 7.59
N LEU A 127 -9.31 -4.96 7.36
CA LEU A 127 -10.72 -4.61 7.26
C LEU A 127 -11.06 -4.32 5.79
N TYR A 128 -11.72 -5.25 5.11
CA TYR A 128 -11.90 -5.19 3.65
C TYR A 128 -13.24 -4.60 3.20
N ASP A 129 -14.26 -4.56 4.06
CA ASP A 129 -15.55 -3.97 3.72
C ASP A 129 -15.53 -2.45 3.94
N ILE A 130 -15.36 -1.71 2.83
CA ILE A 130 -15.26 -0.25 2.88
C ILE A 130 -16.60 0.44 3.21
N LYS A 131 -17.73 -0.27 3.10
CA LYS A 131 -19.06 0.29 3.42
C LYS A 131 -19.19 0.71 4.88
N LEU A 132 -18.38 0.14 5.77
CA LEU A 132 -18.24 0.56 7.16
C LEU A 132 -17.76 2.01 7.30
N PHE A 133 -17.03 2.53 6.31
CA PHE A 133 -16.53 3.91 6.27
C PHE A 133 -17.49 4.86 5.55
N THR A 134 -18.40 4.36 4.72
CA THR A 134 -19.31 5.18 3.91
C THR A 134 -20.71 5.30 4.50
N GLY A 135 -21.02 4.58 5.59
CA GLY A 135 -22.36 4.56 6.17
C GLY A 135 -23.38 3.89 5.26
N GLY A 136 -22.92 2.93 4.43
CA GLY A 136 -23.76 2.23 3.46
C GLY A 136 -23.95 2.96 2.12
N TYR A 137 -23.37 4.14 1.93
CA TYR A 137 -23.33 4.79 0.62
C TYR A 137 -22.50 3.94 -0.37
N THR A 138 -22.97 3.82 -1.62
CA THR A 138 -22.33 3.07 -2.70
C THR A 138 -22.43 3.85 -4.02
N ASP A 139 -21.38 3.84 -4.82
CA ASP A 139 -21.36 4.29 -6.22
C ASP A 139 -20.25 3.54 -6.98
N ASP A 140 -19.96 3.89 -8.24
CA ASP A 140 -18.91 3.22 -9.03
C ASP A 140 -17.50 3.32 -8.45
N ASN A 141 -17.28 4.21 -7.46
CA ASN A 141 -15.99 4.46 -6.82
C ASN A 141 -15.92 3.91 -5.38
N VAL A 142 -17.01 3.38 -4.82
CA VAL A 142 -17.14 2.88 -3.45
C VAL A 142 -17.48 1.40 -3.41
#